data_AF-A0A060BP49-F1
#
_entry.id   AF-A0A060BP49-F1
#
_cell.length_a   1.000
_cell.length_b   1.000
_cell.length_c   1.000
_cell.angle_alpha   90.00
_cell.angle_beta   90.00
_cell.angle_gamma   90.00
#
_symmetry.space_group_name_H-M   'P 1'
#
loop_
_entity.id
_entity.type
_entity.pdbx_description
1 polymer ?
#
loop_
_entity_poly.entity_id
_entity_poly.type
_entity_poly.pdbx_seq_one_letter_code
_entity_poly.pdbx_strand_id
1 'polypeptide(L)' 'TLKNTIRATGVGLHSGEKVYMTLRPAPVDHGIVFRRVDLEPLVEMPADAGLVTETTLCTGLSCQGAKVQTVEH' A
#
# COMPACT_ATOMS: atom_id res chain seq x y z
N THR A 1 0.70 14.83 9.71
CA THR A 1 0.95 13.37 9.83
C THR A 1 0.04 12.76 10.88
N LEU A 2 -0.06 11.43 10.95
CA LEU A 2 -0.88 10.77 11.97
C LEU A 2 -0.35 11.05 13.38
N LYS A 3 -1.23 11.26 14.37
CA LYS A 3 -0.83 11.45 15.77
C LYS A 3 -0.35 10.15 16.42
N ASN A 4 -0.97 9.03 16.04
CA ASN A 4 -0.68 7.70 16.57
C ASN A 4 -0.68 6.67 15.44
N THR A 5 -0.02 5.53 15.65
CA THR A 5 -0.11 4.37 14.76
C THR A 5 -1.50 3.73 14.85
N ILE A 6 -2.10 3.40 13.70
CA ILE A 6 -3.38 2.71 13.59
C ILE A 6 -3.14 1.32 12.99
N ARG A 7 -3.85 0.31 13.48
CA ARG A 7 -3.79 -1.07 12.96
C ARG A 7 -5.19 -1.54 12.60
N ALA A 8 -5.29 -2.27 11.50
CA ALA A 8 -6.52 -2.91 11.04
C ALA A 8 -6.20 -4.29 10.45
N THR A 9 -7.18 -5.18 10.52
CA THR A 9 -7.12 -6.50 9.89
C THR A 9 -8.33 -6.64 8.98
N GLY A 10 -8.14 -7.17 7.79
CA GLY A 10 -9.21 -7.34 6.81
C GLY A 10 -8.89 -8.44 5.80
N VAL A 11 -9.69 -8.45 4.73
CA VAL A 11 -9.54 -9.36 3.59
C VAL A 11 -9.51 -8.51 2.32
N GLY A 12 -8.59 -8.80 1.40
CA GLY A 12 -8.52 -8.13 0.11
C GLY A 12 -9.73 -8.48 -0.76
N LEU A 13 -10.42 -7.47 -1.31
CA LEU A 13 -11.67 -7.68 -2.05
C LEU A 13 -11.52 -8.63 -3.24
N HIS A 14 -10.46 -8.46 -4.04
CA HIS A 14 -10.23 -9.24 -5.25
C HIS A 14 -9.35 -10.47 -5.05
N SER A 15 -8.49 -10.47 -4.03
CA SER A 15 -7.59 -11.59 -3.75
C SER A 15 -8.20 -12.62 -2.80
N GLY A 16 -9.12 -12.21 -1.92
CA GLY A 16 -9.61 -13.05 -0.82
C GLY A 16 -8.59 -13.29 0.30
N GLU A 17 -7.40 -12.66 0.22
CA GLU A 17 -6.30 -12.88 1.16
C GLU A 17 -6.47 -12.05 2.43
N LYS A 18 -6.13 -12.64 3.59
CA LYS A 18 -6.13 -11.93 4.88
C LYS A 18 -4.96 -10.95 4.93
N VAL A 19 -5.23 -9.70 5.28
CA VAL A 19 -4.24 -8.62 5.33
C VAL A 19 -4.22 -7.97 6.71
N TYR A 20 -3.01 -7.65 7.18
CA TYR A 20 -2.77 -6.79 8.34
C TYR A 20 -2.23 -5.45 7.86
N MET A 21 -2.98 -4.37 8.08
CA MET A 21 -2.59 -3.02 7.69
C MET A 21 -2.15 -2.22 8.92
N THR A 22 -1.06 -1.48 8.78
CA THR A 22 -0.58 -0.54 9.81
C THR A 22 -0.31 0.81 9.17
N LEU A 23 -1.02 1.85 9.62
CA LEU A 23 -0.78 3.23 9.21
C LEU A 23 0.14 3.91 10.23
N ARG A 24 1.24 4.52 9.77
CA ARG A 24 2.27 5.11 10.63
C ARG A 24 2.45 6.61 10.34
N PRO A 25 2.83 7.41 11.35
CA PRO A 25 3.28 8.77 11.13
C PRO A 25 4.51 8.80 10.20
N ALA A 26 4.52 9.75 9.28
CA ALA A 26 5.63 10.10 8.40
C ALA A 26 5.99 11.60 8.52
N PRO A 27 7.23 12.01 8.19
CA PRO A 27 7.65 13.42 8.23
C PRO A 27 6.95 14.26 7.15
N VAL A 28 7.16 15.58 7.21
CA VAL A 28 6.73 16.53 6.16
C VAL A 28 7.33 16.11 4.81
N ASP A 29 6.57 16.35 3.73
CA ASP A 29 6.94 16.05 2.34
C ASP A 29 7.24 14.58 2.00
N HIS A 30 6.97 13.65 2.93
CA HIS A 30 7.13 12.21 2.69
C HIS A 30 6.09 11.64 1.72
N GLY A 31 4.93 12.28 1.60
CA GLY A 31 3.78 11.74 0.87
C GLY A 31 3.21 10.46 1.50
N ILE A 32 2.36 9.77 0.75
CA ILE A 32 1.83 8.45 1.12
C ILE A 32 2.69 7.39 0.44
N VAL A 33 3.21 6.44 1.23
CA VAL A 33 4.06 5.36 0.74
C VAL A 33 3.51 4.04 1.28
N PHE A 34 3.07 3.17 0.37
CA PHE A 34 2.72 1.79 0.71
C PHE A 34 3.98 0.96 0.90
N ARG A 35 3.95 -0.01 1.82
CA ARG A 35 5.09 -0.89 2.08
C ARG A 35 4.63 -2.34 2.15
N ARG A 36 5.20 -3.19 1.29
CA ARG A 36 5.04 -4.64 1.35
C ARG A 36 6.08 -5.22 2.31
N VAL A 37 5.69 -5.30 3.58
CA VAL A 37 6.55 -5.74 4.70
C VAL A 37 6.68 -7.27 4.81
N ASP A 38 5.90 -8.00 4.02
CA ASP A 38 5.93 -9.44 3.90
C ASP A 38 7.03 -9.94 2.93
N LEU A 39 7.73 -9.02 2.25
CA LEU A 39 8.82 -9.31 1.32
C LEU A 39 10.19 -9.04 1.94
N GLU A 40 11.23 -9.71 1.43
CA GLU A 40 12.64 -9.50 1.79
C GLU A 40 13.50 -9.33 0.52
N PRO A 41 14.08 -8.14 0.26
CA PRO A 41 13.89 -6.91 1.02
C PRO A 41 12.45 -6.38 0.90
N LEU A 42 12.01 -5.61 1.91
CA LEU A 42 10.71 -4.94 1.83
C LEU A 42 10.69 -3.97 0.64
N VAL A 43 9.51 -3.83 0.03
CA VAL A 43 9.32 -2.92 -1.11
C VAL A 43 8.47 -1.73 -0.69
N GLU A 44 8.96 -0.53 -0.96
CA GLU A 44 8.25 0.73 -0.76
C GLU A 44 7.70 1.27 -2.09
N MET A 45 6.46 1.76 -2.07
CA MET A 45 5.74 2.27 -3.23
C MET A 45 5.08 3.60 -2.89
N PRO A 46 5.67 4.73 -3.31
CA PRO A 46 4.98 6.01 -3.27
C PRO A 46 3.63 5.90 -3.98
N ALA A 47 2.59 6.53 -3.44
CA ALA A 47 1.32 6.70 -4.11
C ALA A 47 1.47 7.74 -5.24
N ASP A 48 2.16 7.34 -6.30
CA ASP A 48 2.53 8.15 -7.45
C ASP A 48 1.85 7.63 -8.71
N ALA A 49 1.34 8.53 -9.54
CA ALA A 49 0.63 8.16 -10.76
C ALA A 49 1.50 7.36 -11.75
N GLY A 50 2.81 7.58 -11.77
CA GLY A 50 3.76 6.84 -12.59
C GLY A 50 3.95 5.38 -12.16
N LEU A 51 3.49 5.01 -10.96
CA LEU A 51 3.51 3.61 -10.47
C LEU A 51 2.17 2.89 -10.65
N VAL A 52 1.14 3.56 -11.16
CA VAL A 52 -0.16 2.93 -11.47
C VAL A 52 0.00 2.04 -12.70
N THR A 53 -0.22 0.75 -12.52
CA THR A 53 -0.06 -0.26 -13.59
C THR A 53 -1.29 -1.14 -13.79
N GLU A 54 -2.25 -1.09 -12.85
CA GLU A 54 -3.51 -1.82 -12.95
C GLU A 54 -4.66 -0.86 -12.69
N THR A 55 -5.62 -0.87 -13.61
CA THR A 55 -6.85 -0.05 -13.53
C THR A 55 -8.10 -0.88 -13.78
N THR A 56 -7.95 -2.19 -13.99
CA THR A 56 -9.08 -3.11 -14.15
C THR A 56 -9.56 -3.53 -12.77
N LEU A 57 -10.83 -3.26 -12.48
CA LEU A 57 -11.52 -3.56 -11.20
C LEU A 57 -11.00 -2.82 -9.96
N CYS A 58 -9.79 -2.25 -9.98
CA CYS A 58 -9.25 -1.42 -8.89
C CYS A 58 -8.13 -0.50 -9.40
N THR A 59 -7.61 0.39 -8.53
CA THR A 59 -6.32 1.05 -8.75
C THR A 59 -5.22 0.21 -8.11
N GLY A 60 -4.22 -0.19 -8.90
CA GLY A 60 -3.10 -0.99 -8.44
C GLY A 60 -1.75 -0.37 -8.80
N LEU A 61 -0.86 -0.32 -7.80
CA LEU A 61 0.52 0.12 -7.93
C LEU A 61 1.45 -1.07 -8.12
N SER A 62 2.47 -0.93 -8.96
CA SER A 62 3.57 -1.89 -9.07
C SER A 62 4.92 -1.20 -8.96
N CYS A 63 5.86 -1.81 -8.24
CA CYS A 63 7.23 -1.36 -8.12
C CYS A 63 8.13 -2.56 -7.82
N GLN A 64 9.30 -2.66 -8.46
CA GLN A 64 10.31 -3.69 -8.17
C GLN A 64 9.74 -5.13 -8.12
N GLY A 65 8.80 -5.45 -9.03
CA GLY A 65 8.15 -6.75 -9.11
C GLY A 65 7.05 -7.02 -8.06
N ALA A 66 6.89 -6.15 -7.06
CA ALA A 66 5.81 -6.22 -6.08
C ALA A 66 4.60 -5.37 -6.51
N LYS A 67 3.43 -5.70 -5.96
CA LYS A 67 2.16 -4.99 -6.22
C LYS A 67 1.39 -4.67 -4.94
N VAL A 68 0.60 -3.60 -4.96
CA VAL A 68 -0.45 -3.28 -3.99
C VAL A 68 -1.71 -2.91 -4.76
N GLN A 69 -2.85 -3.52 -4.42
CA GLN A 69 -4.12 -3.39 -5.14
C GLN A 69 -5.19 -2.76 -4.27
N THR A 70 -6.19 -2.15 -4.90
CA THR A 70 -7.35 -1.51 -4.23
C THR A 70 -6.92 -0.40 -3.28
N VAL A 71 -6.10 0.54 -3.77
CA VAL A 71 -5.57 1.67 -2.98
C VAL A 71 -6.49 2.89 -2.96
N GLU A 72 -7.60 2.87 -3.71
CA GLU A 72 -8.47 4.02 -3.98
C GLU A 72 -9.48 4.38 -2.87
N HIS A 73 -9.58 3.61 -1.78
CA HIS A 73 -10.54 3.83 -0.67
C HIS A 73 -9.87 4.36 0.60
#